data_AF-A0A2V8BGD9-F1
#
_entry.id   AF-A0A2V8BGD9-F1
#
_cell.length_a   1.000
_cell.length_b   1.000
_cell.length_c   1.000
_cell.angle_alpha   90.00
_cell.angle_beta   90.00
_cell.angle_gamma   90.00
#
_symmetry.space_group_name_H-M   'P 1'
#
loop_
_entity.id
_entity.type
_entity.pdbx_description
1 polymer ?
#
loop_
_entity_poly.entity_id
_entity_poly.type
_entity_poly.pdbx_seq_one_letter_code
_entity_poly.pdbx_strand_id
1 'polypeptide(L)'
;MNAGVNFEPVGVKLFNTNPFAIAFKQSKPEGFVALGATDRLLRVTLDNTGLPSINPPANAGDPGNIVRIQLKDPQDIVLLDPNDTIGGKNPRGLVINSSDTRAYVMDFLSRDVAVVDISGDVPALYHTVTRMPSADLPAPATVEATVLRGKQLFNSAIGPVGAAANSQRPSGRMSDTGFRRGGDRERRARAARIAYARAQLVGGSRRSAGFRAQHPGGVWRRRAHPRHCRRRGGPGERA
;
A
#
# COMPACT_ATOMS: atom_id res chain seq x y z
N MET A 1 13.21 7.17 5.50
CA MET A 1 13.03 5.91 4.73
C MET A 1 11.91 5.94 3.67
N ASN A 2 10.98 6.90 3.66
CA ASN A 2 9.91 6.98 2.63
C ASN A 2 9.90 8.31 1.86
N ALA A 3 10.99 9.08 1.94
CA ALA A 3 11.13 10.27 1.11
C ALA A 3 11.10 9.88 -0.38
N GLY A 4 10.55 10.74 -1.23
CA GLY A 4 10.46 10.50 -2.69
C GLY A 4 9.52 9.38 -3.13
N VAL A 5 8.85 8.65 -2.22
CA VAL A 5 7.89 7.59 -2.57
C VAL A 5 6.74 8.11 -3.42
N ASN A 6 6.39 9.39 -3.28
CA ASN A 6 5.38 10.05 -4.11
C ASN A 6 5.79 10.16 -5.58
N PHE A 7 7.09 10.24 -5.85
CA PHE A 7 7.68 10.37 -7.18
C PHE A 7 8.02 9.02 -7.84
N GLU A 8 8.02 7.91 -7.09
CA GLU A 8 8.20 6.58 -7.69
C GLU A 8 7.08 6.26 -8.71
N PRO A 9 7.42 5.64 -9.86
CA PRO A 9 6.44 5.23 -10.84
C PRO A 9 5.35 4.31 -10.28
N VAL A 10 4.17 4.39 -10.88
CA VAL A 10 3.06 3.48 -10.58
C VAL A 10 3.51 2.05 -10.91
N GLY A 11 3.32 1.11 -9.98
CA GLY A 11 3.78 -0.28 -10.12
C GLY A 11 5.05 -0.61 -9.33
N VAL A 12 5.98 0.34 -9.13
CA VAL A 12 7.20 0.14 -8.32
C VAL A 12 7.17 0.84 -6.95
N LYS A 13 6.31 1.85 -6.77
CA LYS A 13 6.05 2.53 -5.49
C LYS A 13 5.82 1.59 -4.29
N LEU A 14 6.79 1.47 -3.40
CA LEU A 14 6.71 0.62 -2.21
C LEU A 14 7.13 1.41 -0.96
N PHE A 15 6.27 1.39 0.05
CA PHE A 15 6.58 1.97 1.36
C PHE A 15 7.56 1.07 2.10
N ASN A 16 8.73 1.62 2.40
CA ASN A 16 9.70 1.00 3.29
C ASN A 16 9.19 1.14 4.72
N THR A 17 8.56 0.08 5.23
CA THR A 17 7.87 0.12 6.53
C THR A 17 8.32 -1.02 7.43
N ASN A 18 8.18 -0.80 8.74
CA ASN A 18 8.60 -1.72 9.80
C ASN A 18 10.11 -2.08 9.75
N PRO A 19 11.03 -1.11 9.88
CA PRO A 19 12.46 -1.40 9.99
C PRO A 19 12.75 -2.09 11.33
N PHE A 20 13.46 -3.22 11.29
CA PHE A 20 13.73 -4.02 12.50
C PHE A 20 15.20 -4.03 12.90
N ALA A 21 16.09 -4.18 11.92
CA ALA A 21 17.53 -4.19 12.13
C ALA A 21 18.23 -3.42 11.01
N ILE A 22 19.42 -2.88 11.33
CA ILE A 22 20.30 -2.21 10.39
C ILE A 22 21.73 -2.72 10.61
N ALA A 23 22.46 -2.92 9.53
CA ALA A 23 23.88 -3.26 9.56
C ALA A 23 24.62 -2.51 8.44
N PHE A 24 25.87 -2.14 8.70
CA PHE A 24 26.72 -1.43 7.74
C PHE A 24 27.91 -2.29 7.34
N LYS A 25 28.32 -2.12 6.08
CA LYS A 25 29.63 -2.55 5.63
C LYS A 25 30.71 -1.79 6.40
N GLN A 26 31.83 -2.44 6.60
CA GLN A 26 32.99 -1.85 7.27
C GLN A 26 33.90 -1.10 6.29
N SER A 27 33.97 -1.55 5.03
CA SER A 27 34.83 -0.97 4.00
C SER A 27 34.22 0.22 3.25
N LYS A 28 32.89 0.42 3.34
CA LYS A 28 32.14 1.42 2.56
C LYS A 28 31.05 2.08 3.39
N PRO A 29 30.68 3.35 3.11
CA PRO A 29 29.57 4.06 3.74
C PRO A 29 28.21 3.55 3.19
N GLU A 30 27.96 2.25 3.33
CA GLU A 30 26.82 1.53 2.80
C GLU A 30 26.31 0.53 3.85
N GLY A 31 25.01 0.47 4.01
CA GLY A 31 24.36 -0.46 4.93
C GLY A 31 23.01 -0.93 4.40
N PHE A 32 22.40 -1.81 5.16
CA PHE A 32 21.14 -2.45 4.80
C PHE A 32 20.21 -2.44 5.99
N VAL A 33 18.92 -2.30 5.73
CA VAL A 33 17.85 -2.31 6.72
C VAL A 33 16.92 -3.47 6.43
N ALA A 34 16.68 -4.32 7.42
CA ALA A 34 15.67 -5.35 7.38
C ALA A 34 14.27 -4.75 7.53
N LEU A 35 13.44 -4.87 6.48
CA LEU A 35 12.08 -4.35 6.46
C LEU A 35 11.07 -5.48 6.62
N GLY A 36 10.57 -5.65 7.85
CA GLY A 36 9.70 -6.76 8.23
C GLY A 36 8.42 -6.85 7.40
N ALA A 37 7.86 -5.70 7.04
CA ALA A 37 6.58 -5.66 6.34
C ALA A 37 6.70 -5.79 4.83
N THR A 38 7.86 -5.57 4.22
CA THR A 38 8.01 -5.67 2.76
C THR A 38 8.85 -6.86 2.34
N ASP A 39 9.23 -7.75 3.26
CA ASP A 39 9.95 -8.98 2.98
C ASP A 39 11.25 -8.73 2.17
N ARG A 40 11.96 -7.63 2.52
CA ARG A 40 13.06 -7.05 1.73
C ARG A 40 14.15 -6.47 2.63
N LEU A 41 15.38 -6.41 2.10
CA LEU A 41 16.39 -5.47 2.57
C LEU A 41 16.30 -4.16 1.79
N LEU A 42 16.50 -3.05 2.49
CA LEU A 42 16.64 -1.73 1.90
C LEU A 42 18.08 -1.25 2.07
N ARG A 43 18.71 -0.87 0.96
CA ARG A 43 20.03 -0.24 0.99
C ARG A 43 19.95 1.18 1.54
N VAL A 44 20.94 1.55 2.34
CA VAL A 44 21.17 2.90 2.85
C VAL A 44 22.62 3.27 2.60
N THR A 45 22.88 4.48 2.13
CA THR A 45 24.23 5.04 2.00
C THR A 45 24.42 6.20 2.95
N LEU A 46 25.63 6.40 3.43
CA LEU A 46 26.00 7.56 4.25
C LEU A 46 26.77 8.56 3.39
N ASP A 47 26.53 9.85 3.60
CA ASP A 47 27.39 10.89 3.05
C ASP A 47 28.65 11.11 3.92
N ASN A 48 29.48 12.09 3.55
CA ASN A 48 30.72 12.42 4.27
C ASN A 48 30.48 12.95 5.70
N THR A 49 29.25 13.30 6.04
CA THR A 49 28.84 13.72 7.40
C THR A 49 28.19 12.58 8.18
N GLY A 50 28.05 11.40 7.57
CA GLY A 50 27.37 10.25 8.16
C GLY A 50 25.85 10.31 8.02
N LEU A 51 25.28 11.22 7.22
CA LEU A 51 23.84 11.33 7.06
C LEU A 51 23.31 10.19 6.16
N PRO A 52 22.36 9.37 6.64
CA PRO A 52 21.84 8.25 5.87
C PRO A 52 20.81 8.68 4.81
N SER A 53 20.94 8.12 3.62
CA SER A 53 20.00 8.27 2.51
C SER A 53 19.68 6.92 1.86
N ILE A 54 18.44 6.78 1.38
CA ILE A 54 18.02 5.65 0.53
C ILE A 54 18.16 5.98 -0.95
N ASN A 55 18.71 7.15 -1.27
CA ASN A 55 18.76 7.75 -2.61
C ASN A 55 17.38 7.80 -3.27
N PRO A 56 16.40 8.44 -2.60
CA PRO A 56 15.05 8.53 -3.14
C PRO A 56 14.99 9.47 -4.34
N PRO A 57 14.00 9.31 -5.24
CA PRO A 57 13.76 10.31 -6.28
C PRO A 57 13.47 11.68 -5.66
N ALA A 58 14.10 12.73 -6.17
CA ALA A 58 13.93 14.10 -5.66
C ALA A 58 12.69 14.80 -6.25
N ASN A 59 12.27 14.42 -7.45
CA ASN A 59 11.15 15.01 -8.19
C ASN A 59 10.52 14.00 -9.16
N ALA A 60 9.40 14.39 -9.78
CA ALA A 60 8.72 13.54 -10.76
C ALA A 60 9.58 13.35 -12.01
N GLY A 61 9.80 12.10 -12.42
CA GLY A 61 10.65 11.75 -13.58
C GLY A 61 12.09 11.40 -13.22
N ASP A 62 12.54 11.69 -11.99
CA ASP A 62 13.78 11.13 -11.45
C ASP A 62 13.60 9.61 -11.23
N PRO A 63 14.45 8.76 -11.83
CA PRO A 63 14.37 7.32 -11.60
C PRO A 63 14.63 6.94 -10.14
N GLY A 64 15.31 7.80 -9.37
CA GLY A 64 15.85 7.47 -8.05
C GLY A 64 16.89 6.36 -8.11
N ASN A 65 17.47 6.03 -6.96
CA ASN A 65 18.41 4.92 -6.83
C ASN A 65 18.15 4.10 -5.57
N ILE A 66 16.85 3.87 -5.28
CA ILE A 66 16.42 3.05 -4.16
C ILE A 66 16.67 1.58 -4.51
N VAL A 67 17.54 0.93 -3.76
CA VAL A 67 17.86 -0.50 -3.94
C VAL A 67 17.12 -1.30 -2.88
N ARG A 68 16.21 -2.16 -3.34
CA ARG A 68 15.41 -3.07 -2.51
C ARG A 68 15.70 -4.51 -2.92
N ILE A 69 16.31 -5.27 -2.03
CA ILE A 69 16.70 -6.66 -2.28
C ILE A 69 15.59 -7.57 -1.77
N GLN A 70 15.01 -8.37 -2.66
CA GLN A 70 14.00 -9.35 -2.29
C GLN A 70 14.66 -10.49 -1.51
N LEU A 71 14.09 -10.85 -0.35
CA LEU A 71 14.63 -11.91 0.48
C LEU A 71 14.25 -13.32 0.02
N LYS A 72 13.28 -13.45 -0.89
CA LYS A 72 13.00 -14.74 -1.53
C LYS A 72 14.23 -15.24 -2.30
N ASP A 73 14.41 -16.55 -2.33
CA ASP A 73 15.42 -17.19 -3.17
C ASP A 73 15.14 -16.84 -4.65
N PRO A 74 16.16 -16.54 -5.48
CA PRO A 74 15.98 -16.30 -6.90
C PRO A 74 15.27 -17.43 -7.64
N GLN A 75 15.50 -18.68 -7.21
CA GLN A 75 14.81 -19.84 -7.78
C GLN A 75 13.33 -19.86 -7.36
N ASP A 76 12.98 -19.36 -6.18
CA ASP A 76 11.59 -19.23 -5.74
C ASP A 76 10.85 -18.07 -6.43
N ILE A 77 11.58 -17.02 -6.84
CA ILE A 77 11.00 -15.87 -7.57
C ILE A 77 10.44 -16.31 -8.93
N VAL A 78 11.02 -17.33 -9.56
CA VAL A 78 10.57 -17.84 -10.86
C VAL A 78 9.46 -18.89 -10.75
N LEU A 79 9.21 -19.43 -9.55
CA LEU A 79 8.14 -20.39 -9.32
C LEU A 79 6.78 -19.70 -9.23
N LEU A 80 5.73 -20.42 -9.65
CA LEU A 80 4.36 -20.01 -9.39
C LEU A 80 4.10 -20.09 -7.87
N ASP A 81 4.25 -18.96 -7.19
CA ASP A 81 3.87 -18.77 -5.79
C ASP A 81 2.60 -17.90 -5.72
N PRO A 82 1.43 -18.43 -6.14
CA PRO A 82 0.18 -17.66 -6.21
C PRO A 82 -0.22 -17.13 -4.83
N ASN A 83 0.30 -17.76 -3.78
CA ASN A 83 0.04 -17.40 -2.41
C ASN A 83 1.16 -16.54 -1.81
N ASP A 84 2.28 -16.24 -2.45
CA ASP A 84 3.36 -15.49 -1.81
C ASP A 84 3.75 -16.11 -0.43
N THR A 85 3.91 -17.45 -0.41
CA THR A 85 4.16 -18.27 0.79
C THR A 85 5.61 -18.67 0.97
N ILE A 86 6.41 -18.57 -0.10
CA ILE A 86 7.76 -19.12 -0.12
C ILE A 86 8.75 -18.05 0.34
N GLY A 87 9.43 -18.32 1.47
CA GLY A 87 10.61 -17.60 1.96
C GLY A 87 10.42 -16.11 2.29
N GLY A 88 11.41 -15.57 3.01
CA GLY A 88 11.64 -14.14 3.16
C GLY A 88 10.63 -13.39 4.03
N LYS A 89 9.84 -14.08 4.85
CA LYS A 89 8.72 -13.47 5.58
C LYS A 89 9.15 -12.90 6.93
N ASN A 90 8.88 -11.60 7.09
CA ASN A 90 9.09 -10.84 8.31
C ASN A 90 10.56 -10.87 8.78
N PRO A 91 11.49 -10.29 8.00
CA PRO A 91 12.89 -10.17 8.40
C PRO A 91 13.03 -9.34 9.66
N ARG A 92 13.87 -9.81 10.59
CA ARG A 92 14.10 -9.18 11.89
C ARG A 92 15.58 -9.07 12.25
N GLY A 93 16.37 -10.11 12.02
CA GLY A 93 17.82 -10.05 12.26
C GLY A 93 18.57 -9.69 10.97
N LEU A 94 19.67 -8.95 11.10
CA LEU A 94 20.56 -8.64 9.99
C LEU A 94 22.00 -8.53 10.49
N VAL A 95 22.91 -9.26 9.86
CA VAL A 95 24.36 -9.18 10.10
C VAL A 95 25.10 -9.21 8.77
N ILE A 96 26.21 -8.48 8.66
CA ILE A 96 27.10 -8.49 7.49
C ILE A 96 28.40 -9.17 7.87
N ASN A 97 28.95 -10.00 6.97
CA ASN A 97 30.20 -10.69 7.25
C ASN A 97 31.41 -9.75 7.23
N SER A 98 32.50 -10.21 7.85
CA SER A 98 33.76 -9.46 7.95
C SER A 98 34.52 -9.29 6.64
N SER A 99 33.94 -9.65 5.49
CA SER A 99 34.50 -9.33 4.17
C SER A 99 33.56 -8.45 3.33
N ASP A 100 32.44 -7.99 3.88
CA ASP A 100 31.41 -7.18 3.19
C ASP A 100 30.83 -7.82 1.91
N THR A 101 30.86 -9.14 1.81
CA THR A 101 30.36 -9.88 0.65
C THR A 101 29.01 -10.53 0.88
N ARG A 102 28.63 -10.77 2.14
CA ARG A 102 27.40 -11.49 2.50
C ARG A 102 26.65 -10.78 3.62
N ALA A 103 25.34 -10.67 3.47
CA ALA A 103 24.42 -10.35 4.55
C ALA A 103 23.61 -11.59 4.93
N TYR A 104 23.46 -11.82 6.23
CA TYR A 104 22.65 -12.88 6.81
C TYR A 104 21.42 -12.27 7.46
N VAL A 105 20.24 -12.70 7.03
CA VAL A 105 18.97 -12.11 7.44
C VAL A 105 18.11 -13.17 8.10
N MET A 106 17.75 -12.97 9.36
CA MET A 106 16.85 -13.88 10.06
C MET A 106 15.40 -13.51 9.75
N ASP A 107 14.67 -14.45 9.15
CA ASP A 107 13.26 -14.31 8.78
C ASP A 107 12.36 -15.05 9.78
N PHE A 108 11.64 -14.28 10.59
CA PHE A 108 10.94 -14.83 11.76
C PHE A 108 9.75 -15.73 11.38
N LEU A 109 9.02 -15.41 10.30
CA LEU A 109 7.85 -16.19 9.90
C LEU A 109 8.19 -17.30 8.90
N SER A 110 9.26 -17.14 8.13
CA SER A 110 9.77 -18.22 7.25
C SER A 110 10.65 -19.22 8.01
N ARG A 111 11.06 -18.91 9.24
CA ARG A 111 11.84 -19.80 10.15
C ARG A 111 13.18 -20.23 9.56
N ASP A 112 13.83 -19.31 8.87
CA ASP A 112 15.07 -19.54 8.15
C ASP A 112 15.93 -18.28 8.12
N VAL A 113 17.15 -18.43 7.60
CA VAL A 113 18.11 -17.35 7.40
C VAL A 113 18.37 -17.19 5.91
N ALA A 114 18.13 -16.00 5.37
CA ALA A 114 18.52 -15.65 4.02
C ALA A 114 20.02 -15.31 3.98
N VAL A 115 20.74 -15.89 3.02
CA VAL A 115 22.10 -15.49 2.67
C VAL A 115 22.00 -14.60 1.43
N VAL A 116 22.41 -13.35 1.55
CA VAL A 116 22.29 -12.35 0.49
C VAL A 116 23.68 -11.97 -0.02
N ASP A 117 23.88 -12.04 -1.33
CA ASP A 117 25.04 -11.48 -1.99
C ASP A 117 24.93 -9.96 -2.02
N ILE A 118 25.87 -9.31 -1.35
CA ILE A 118 26.04 -7.84 -1.35
C ILE A 118 27.44 -7.46 -1.84
N SER A 119 28.11 -8.36 -2.55
CA SER A 119 29.46 -8.18 -3.07
C SER A 119 29.47 -7.35 -4.35
N GLY A 120 30.60 -6.69 -4.61
CA GLY A 120 30.80 -5.85 -5.79
C GLY A 120 30.23 -4.44 -5.65
N ASP A 121 30.44 -3.67 -6.73
CA ASP A 121 30.18 -2.22 -6.80
C ASP A 121 28.88 -1.85 -7.49
N VAL A 122 28.09 -2.83 -7.93
CA VAL A 122 26.83 -2.61 -8.64
C VAL A 122 25.66 -3.08 -7.76
N PRO A 123 25.05 -2.20 -6.94
CA PRO A 123 24.01 -2.58 -5.98
C PRO A 123 22.77 -3.23 -6.60
N ALA A 124 22.50 -2.97 -7.87
CA ALA A 124 21.39 -3.58 -8.60
C ALA A 124 21.55 -5.11 -8.80
N LEU A 125 22.77 -5.63 -8.64
CA LEU A 125 23.08 -7.06 -8.74
C LEU A 125 22.98 -7.79 -7.40
N TYR A 126 22.70 -7.09 -6.30
CA TYR A 126 22.54 -7.72 -4.99
C TYR A 126 21.27 -8.58 -4.97
N HIS A 127 21.39 -9.81 -4.48
CA HIS A 127 20.30 -10.78 -4.50
C HIS A 127 20.47 -11.82 -3.39
N THR A 128 19.37 -12.45 -2.98
CA THR A 128 19.43 -13.63 -2.11
C THR A 128 20.12 -14.76 -2.88
N VAL A 129 21.04 -15.49 -2.28
CA VAL A 129 21.75 -16.62 -2.91
C VAL A 129 21.13 -17.94 -2.52
N THR A 130 20.80 -18.07 -1.24
CA THR A 130 20.25 -19.28 -0.66
C THR A 130 19.56 -18.96 0.66
N ARG A 131 18.79 -19.91 1.16
CA ARG A 131 18.09 -19.82 2.44
C ARG A 131 18.35 -21.07 3.27
N MET A 132 18.64 -20.87 4.54
CA MET A 132 19.02 -21.93 5.47
C MET A 132 17.92 -22.10 6.53
N PRO A 133 17.20 -23.24 6.55
CA PRO A 133 16.21 -23.51 7.59
C PRO A 133 16.82 -23.41 8.99
N SER A 134 16.10 -22.76 9.91
CA SER A 134 16.48 -22.67 11.32
C SER A 134 15.54 -23.43 12.24
N ALA A 135 14.31 -23.70 11.77
CA ALA A 135 13.34 -24.54 12.45
C ALA A 135 12.35 -25.15 11.44
N ASP A 136 11.74 -26.27 11.81
CA ASP A 136 10.75 -26.93 10.97
C ASP A 136 9.51 -26.06 10.76
N LEU A 137 8.95 -26.13 9.55
CA LEU A 137 7.64 -25.56 9.23
C LEU A 137 6.53 -26.54 9.62
N PRO A 138 5.34 -26.04 9.99
CA PRO A 138 4.18 -26.91 10.18
C PRO A 138 3.90 -27.73 8.92
N ALA A 139 3.47 -28.98 9.10
CA ALA A 139 3.11 -29.84 7.98
C ALA A 139 2.01 -29.18 7.11
N PRO A 140 2.07 -29.31 5.78
CA PRO A 140 1.04 -28.76 4.90
C PRO A 140 -0.37 -29.24 5.27
N ALA A 141 -1.39 -28.43 4.95
CA ALA A 141 -2.81 -28.72 5.22
C ALA A 141 -3.20 -28.93 6.70
N THR A 142 -2.35 -28.52 7.65
CA THR A 142 -2.67 -28.48 9.09
C THR A 142 -3.25 -27.13 9.51
N VAL A 143 -3.91 -27.10 10.69
CA VAL A 143 -4.39 -25.85 11.30
C VAL A 143 -3.21 -24.91 11.58
N GLU A 144 -2.09 -25.45 12.04
CA GLU A 144 -0.86 -24.71 12.31
C GLU A 144 -0.29 -24.06 11.05
N ALA A 145 -0.33 -24.75 9.90
CA ALA A 145 0.06 -24.17 8.61
C ALA A 145 -0.87 -23.02 8.20
N THR A 146 -2.18 -23.15 8.44
CA THR A 146 -3.15 -22.08 8.18
C THR A 146 -2.93 -20.87 9.10
N VAL A 147 -2.64 -21.10 10.37
CA VAL A 147 -2.32 -20.04 11.34
C VAL A 147 -1.03 -19.33 10.94
N LEU A 148 0.03 -20.07 10.58
CA LEU A 148 1.28 -19.50 10.10
C LEU A 148 1.05 -18.64 8.86
N ARG A 149 0.23 -19.14 7.93
CA ARG A 149 -0.15 -18.42 6.73
C ARG A 149 -0.87 -17.10 7.05
N GLY A 150 -1.83 -17.12 7.98
CA GLY A 150 -2.49 -15.91 8.45
C GLY A 150 -1.51 -14.90 9.04
N LYS A 151 -0.49 -15.37 9.79
CA LYS A 151 0.58 -14.50 10.31
C LYS A 151 1.42 -13.89 9.20
N GLN A 152 1.80 -14.65 8.18
CA GLN A 152 2.55 -14.14 7.03
C GLN A 152 1.78 -13.04 6.30
N LEU A 153 0.50 -13.27 6.03
CA LEU A 153 -0.37 -12.27 5.44
C LEU A 153 -0.53 -11.03 6.33
N PHE A 154 -0.72 -11.21 7.63
CA PHE A 154 -0.87 -10.07 8.54
C PHE A 154 0.39 -9.20 8.61
N ASN A 155 1.57 -9.81 8.58
CA ASN A 155 2.84 -9.10 8.75
C ASN A 155 3.39 -8.52 7.45
N SER A 156 2.90 -8.92 6.28
CA SER A 156 3.38 -8.39 5.00
C SER A 156 2.45 -7.28 4.48
N ALA A 157 3.03 -6.23 3.92
CA ALA A 157 2.38 -5.21 3.11
C ALA A 157 2.32 -5.64 1.63
N ILE A 158 2.93 -6.78 1.31
CA ILE A 158 2.93 -7.43 0.02
C ILE A 158 1.93 -8.59 0.08
N GLY A 159 1.04 -8.65 -0.90
CA GLY A 159 -0.01 -9.67 -0.97
C GLY A 159 0.22 -10.65 -2.11
N PRO A 160 -0.41 -11.83 -2.02
CA PRO A 160 -0.56 -12.70 -3.17
C PRO A 160 -1.26 -11.97 -4.33
N VAL A 161 -1.01 -12.44 -5.54
CA VAL A 161 -1.75 -11.96 -6.72
C VAL A 161 -3.23 -12.27 -6.52
N GLY A 162 -4.10 -11.25 -6.58
CA GLY A 162 -5.53 -11.45 -6.40
C GLY A 162 -6.14 -12.20 -7.60
N ALA A 163 -6.98 -13.19 -7.33
CA ALA A 163 -7.62 -14.03 -8.35
C ALA A 163 -8.90 -13.43 -8.98
N ALA A 164 -9.46 -12.36 -8.41
CA ALA A 164 -10.67 -11.72 -8.95
C ALA A 164 -10.32 -10.63 -9.97
N ALA A 165 -11.18 -10.40 -10.97
CA ALA A 165 -10.95 -9.41 -12.03
C ALA A 165 -10.80 -7.95 -11.52
N ASN A 166 -11.42 -7.63 -10.37
CA ASN A 166 -11.25 -6.36 -9.66
C ASN A 166 -10.11 -6.38 -8.62
N SER A 167 -9.40 -7.51 -8.51
CA SER A 167 -8.26 -7.77 -7.64
C SER A 167 -6.99 -8.09 -8.42
N GLN A 168 -6.97 -7.88 -9.74
CA GLN A 168 -5.75 -7.87 -10.56
C GLN A 168 -4.90 -6.66 -10.19
N ARG A 169 -4.31 -6.74 -9.00
CA ARG A 169 -3.33 -5.78 -8.50
C ARG A 169 -1.97 -6.09 -9.12
N PRO A 170 -1.08 -5.10 -9.26
CA PRO A 170 0.32 -5.39 -9.53
C PRO A 170 0.81 -6.38 -8.47
N SER A 171 1.43 -7.48 -8.91
CA SER A 171 2.15 -8.40 -8.03
C SER A 171 2.98 -7.60 -7.02
N GLY A 172 2.90 -7.97 -5.74
CA GLY A 172 3.71 -7.30 -4.73
C GLY A 172 2.99 -6.27 -3.83
N ARG A 173 1.64 -6.18 -3.79
CA ARG A 173 0.94 -5.12 -3.02
C ARG A 173 -0.38 -5.53 -2.35
N MET A 174 -0.50 -5.36 -1.04
CA MET A 174 -1.76 -5.56 -0.27
C MET A 174 -2.71 -4.36 -0.25
N SER A 175 -2.29 -3.19 -0.72
CA SER A 175 -3.18 -2.08 -1.06
C SER A 175 -2.44 -1.09 -1.95
N ASP A 176 -3.02 -0.71 -3.09
CA ASP A 176 -2.56 0.41 -3.92
C ASP A 176 -3.07 1.77 -3.40
N THR A 177 -4.01 1.76 -2.46
CA THR A 177 -4.80 2.93 -2.01
C THR A 177 -4.77 3.18 -0.48
N GLY A 178 -3.92 2.44 0.25
CA GLY A 178 -3.79 2.57 1.71
C GLY A 178 -4.95 1.96 2.51
N PHE A 179 -4.81 1.91 3.83
CA PHE A 179 -5.84 1.43 4.75
C PHE A 179 -6.97 2.48 4.87
N ARG A 180 -7.84 2.60 3.86
CA ARG A 180 -9.06 3.40 3.96
C ARG A 180 -10.28 2.61 3.49
N ARG A 181 -11.27 2.63 4.40
CA ARG A 181 -12.67 2.15 4.35
C ARG A 181 -13.15 1.58 3.01
N GLY A 182 -13.57 0.34 3.07
CA GLY A 182 -14.20 -0.37 1.97
C GLY A 182 -15.43 0.32 1.37
N GLY A 183 -15.62 0.06 0.08
CA GLY A 183 -16.90 -0.34 -0.49
C GLY A 183 -17.99 0.70 -0.74
N ASP A 184 -17.93 1.91 -0.17
CA ASP A 184 -19.11 2.78 -0.17
C ASP A 184 -19.21 3.77 -1.35
N ARG A 185 -18.09 4.19 -1.94
CA ARG A 185 -18.14 5.16 -3.05
C ARG A 185 -18.55 4.52 -4.38
N GLU A 186 -18.05 3.33 -4.70
CA GLU A 186 -18.42 2.63 -5.92
C GLU A 186 -19.84 2.06 -5.89
N ARG A 187 -20.32 1.56 -4.74
CA ARG A 187 -21.72 1.15 -4.60
C ARG A 187 -22.68 2.31 -4.76
N ARG A 188 -22.35 3.50 -4.24
CA ARG A 188 -23.14 4.72 -4.43
C ARG A 188 -23.11 5.21 -5.87
N ALA A 189 -21.96 5.18 -6.54
CA ALA A 189 -21.84 5.55 -7.95
C ALA A 189 -22.60 4.58 -8.87
N ARG A 190 -22.58 3.27 -8.58
CA ARG A 190 -23.33 2.25 -9.32
C ARG A 190 -24.83 2.34 -9.06
N ALA A 191 -25.26 2.58 -7.82
CA ALA A 191 -26.66 2.82 -7.48
C ALA A 191 -27.20 4.09 -8.15
N ALA A 192 -26.41 5.16 -8.21
CA ALA A 192 -26.79 6.40 -8.90
C ALA A 192 -26.90 6.21 -10.42
N ARG A 193 -25.98 5.45 -11.05
CA ARG A 193 -26.06 5.11 -12.49
C ARG A 193 -27.25 4.22 -12.82
N ILE A 194 -27.56 3.24 -11.97
CA ILE A 194 -28.74 2.37 -12.13
C ILE A 194 -30.03 3.18 -11.94
N ALA A 195 -30.09 4.08 -10.96
CA ALA A 195 -31.24 4.96 -10.74
C ALA A 195 -31.46 5.93 -11.91
N TYR A 196 -30.40 6.48 -12.49
CA TYR A 196 -30.46 7.36 -13.65
C TYR A 196 -30.93 6.61 -14.91
N ALA A 197 -30.42 5.40 -15.16
CA ALA A 197 -30.87 4.56 -16.27
C ALA A 197 -32.34 4.12 -16.12
N ARG A 198 -32.80 3.85 -14.89
CA ARG A 198 -34.22 3.54 -14.62
C ARG A 198 -35.13 4.75 -14.84
N ALA A 199 -34.69 5.95 -14.50
CA ALA A 199 -35.44 7.18 -14.73
C ALA A 199 -35.57 7.49 -16.24
N GLN A 200 -34.56 7.15 -17.04
CA GLN A 200 -34.61 7.32 -18.50
C GLN A 200 -35.51 6.28 -19.20
N LEU A 201 -35.59 5.05 -18.69
CA LEU A 201 -36.44 3.99 -19.25
C LEU A 201 -37.94 4.17 -18.93
N VAL A 202 -38.29 4.87 -17.84
CA VAL A 202 -39.69 5.11 -17.43
C VAL A 202 -40.22 6.46 -17.94
N GLY A 203 -39.36 7.32 -18.50
CA GLY A 203 -39.68 8.68 -18.95
C GLY A 203 -40.25 8.82 -20.37
N GLY A 204 -40.67 7.72 -21.02
CA GLY A 204 -41.25 7.74 -22.36
C GLY A 204 -42.77 7.73 -22.36
N SER A 205 -43.42 8.86 -22.05
CA SER A 205 -44.78 9.23 -22.49
C SER A 205 -45.30 10.40 -21.65
N ARG A 206 -45.18 11.64 -22.16
CA ARG A 206 -46.01 12.77 -21.70
C ARG A 206 -47.25 12.84 -22.58
N ARG A 207 -48.38 12.34 -22.07
CA ARG A 207 -49.71 12.88 -22.36
C ARG A 207 -50.43 13.18 -21.04
N SER A 208 -50.55 14.48 -20.77
CA SER A 208 -51.65 15.18 -20.07
C SER A 208 -52.59 14.37 -19.17
N ALA A 209 -52.52 14.59 -17.85
CA ALA A 209 -53.68 14.84 -16.96
C ALA A 209 -53.19 15.25 -15.57
N GLY A 210 -53.88 16.20 -14.95
CA GLY A 210 -53.41 17.03 -13.83
C GLY A 210 -53.16 16.32 -12.50
N PHE A 211 -52.23 16.90 -11.73
CA PHE A 211 -51.92 16.49 -10.36
C PHE A 211 -52.40 17.57 -9.38
N ARG A 212 -53.49 17.27 -8.68
CA ARG A 212 -54.03 18.03 -7.55
C ARG A 212 -53.29 17.57 -6.29
N ALA A 213 -52.44 18.41 -5.72
CA ALA A 213 -51.70 18.08 -4.50
C ALA A 213 -52.59 18.27 -3.26
N GLN A 214 -52.91 17.19 -2.56
CA GLN A 214 -53.45 17.23 -1.19
C GLN A 214 -52.32 16.94 -0.20
N HIS A 215 -52.02 17.92 0.65
CA HIS A 215 -51.19 17.76 1.85
C HIS A 215 -52.07 17.24 3.01
N PRO A 216 -51.61 16.26 3.82
CA PRO A 216 -52.18 16.03 5.13
C PRO A 216 -51.47 16.93 6.16
N GLY A 217 -52.26 17.78 6.81
CA GLY A 217 -51.81 18.69 7.84
C GLY A 217 -51.50 18.01 9.18
N GLY A 218 -50.47 18.52 9.84
CA GLY A 218 -50.23 18.36 11.28
C GLY A 218 -49.86 19.74 11.84
N VAL A 219 -50.74 20.30 12.66
CA VAL A 219 -50.65 21.65 13.21
C VAL A 219 -49.52 21.74 14.25
N TRP A 220 -48.54 22.61 14.01
CA TRP A 220 -47.67 23.17 15.05
C TRP A 220 -47.74 24.68 15.00
N ARG A 221 -48.33 25.28 16.04
CA ARG A 221 -48.32 26.73 16.29
C ARG A 221 -46.87 27.18 16.49
N ARG A 222 -46.41 28.16 15.70
CA ARG A 222 -45.34 29.07 16.11
C ARG A 222 -45.87 30.50 16.08
N ARG A 223 -45.82 31.15 17.25
CA ARG A 223 -45.75 32.62 17.36
C ARG A 223 -44.56 33.08 16.53
N ALA A 224 -44.79 33.97 15.58
CA ALA A 224 -43.74 34.68 14.87
C ALA A 224 -43.75 36.14 15.34
N HIS A 225 -42.66 36.58 15.95
CA HIS A 225 -42.21 37.96 15.84
C HIS A 225 -40.92 37.92 15.02
N PRO A 226 -40.91 38.40 13.77
CA PRO A 226 -39.68 38.63 13.03
C PRO A 226 -39.18 40.05 13.31
N ARG A 227 -37.93 40.14 13.76
CA ARG A 227 -37.13 41.36 13.63
C ARG A 227 -36.93 41.66 12.14
N HIS A 228 -37.05 42.94 11.84
CA HIS A 228 -36.77 43.61 10.58
C HIS A 228 -35.60 43.05 9.77
N CYS A 229 -35.78 43.01 8.45
CA CYS A 229 -34.82 43.68 7.57
C CYS A 229 -35.46 44.13 6.24
N ARG A 230 -35.07 45.36 5.87
CA ARG A 230 -35.54 46.23 4.78
C ARG A 230 -35.37 45.66 3.37
N ARG A 231 -36.24 46.11 2.45
CA ARG A 231 -35.79 46.73 1.19
C ARG A 231 -36.93 47.48 0.47
N ARG A 232 -36.53 48.42 -0.40
CA ARG A 232 -37.28 49.39 -1.24
C ARG A 232 -37.44 50.75 -0.56
N GLY A 233 -37.10 51.87 -1.16
CA GLY A 233 -36.56 52.22 -2.48
C GLY A 233 -36.63 53.75 -2.59
N GLY A 234 -35.59 54.41 -3.10
CA GLY A 234 -35.73 55.77 -3.65
C GLY A 234 -36.41 55.70 -5.03
N PRO A 235 -36.98 56.80 -5.55
CA PRO A 235 -36.32 58.10 -5.65
C PRO A 235 -37.15 59.28 -5.13
N GLY A 236 -36.44 60.35 -4.73
CA GLY A 236 -37.03 61.67 -4.49
C GLY A 236 -36.96 62.53 -5.76
N GLU A 237 -38.00 63.30 -5.98
CA GLU A 237 -37.99 64.51 -6.79
C GLU A 237 -38.73 65.61 -6.00
N ARG A 238 -37.98 66.70 -5.74
CA ARG A 238 -38.33 68.14 -5.60
C ARG A 238 -39.71 68.46 -5.00
N ALA A 239 -39.83 69.26 -3.95
CA ALA A 239 -39.28 70.59 -3.73
C ALA A 239 -39.29 70.92 -2.23
#